data_AF-A0A967D5L5-F1
#
_entry.id   AF-A0A967D5L5-F1
#
_cell.length_a   1.000
_cell.length_b   1.000
_cell.length_c   1.000
_cell.angle_alpha   90.00
_cell.angle_beta   90.00
_cell.angle_gamma   90.00
#
_symmetry.space_group_name_H-M   'P 1'
#
loop_
_entity.id
_entity.type
_entity.pdbx_description
1 polymer ?
#
loop_
_entity_poly.entity_id
_entity_poly.type
_entity_poly.pdbx_seq_one_letter_code
_entity_poly.pdbx_strand_id
1 'polypeptide(L)'
;YEGESFHHTHGAMVDTDGSIVLYDNGNFRPGTVLAGGDAAPYSRAVRIEVDDESDNPAEWSARQVWDHVLEDPKTGTPAFAPFVSDADALPNGNVLVTHGGLGGFASFQHVHILEYAPEGERNGDVVWELQLGEPGDEITVYRAERWESLYFGPLWESP
;
A
#
# COMPACT_ATOMS: atom_id res chain seq x y z
N TYR A 1 -17.13 10.87 2.08
CA TYR A 1 -15.75 10.41 2.23
C TYR A 1 -14.92 11.56 2.77
N GLU A 2 -14.30 11.35 3.92
CA GLU A 2 -13.37 12.27 4.58
C GLU A 2 -11.95 11.69 4.47
N GLY A 3 -11.12 12.30 3.64
CA GLY A 3 -9.77 11.83 3.35
C GLY A 3 -9.31 12.33 1.99
N GLU A 4 -8.12 11.91 1.57
CA GLU A 4 -7.62 12.24 0.24
C GLU A 4 -8.19 11.26 -0.80
N SER A 5 -8.65 11.76 -1.95
CA SER A 5 -9.16 10.95 -3.06
C SER A 5 -8.13 9.95 -3.59
N PHE A 6 -8.62 8.82 -4.10
CA PHE A 6 -7.78 7.77 -4.68
C PHE A 6 -7.60 7.94 -6.18
N HIS A 7 -6.47 7.45 -6.69
CA HIS A 7 -6.10 7.59 -8.09
C HIS A 7 -5.46 6.29 -8.61
N HIS A 8 -6.19 5.60 -9.49
CA HIS A 8 -5.78 4.33 -10.11
C HIS A 8 -5.49 3.24 -9.07
N THR A 9 -6.51 2.91 -8.28
CA THR A 9 -6.39 1.99 -7.17
C THR A 9 -6.29 0.53 -7.59
N HIS A 10 -5.70 -0.26 -6.72
CA HIS A 10 -5.63 -1.71 -6.81
C HIS A 10 -5.99 -2.32 -5.44
N GLY A 11 -6.38 -3.60 -5.44
CA GLY A 11 -6.30 -4.38 -4.20
C GLY A 11 -7.33 -4.08 -3.13
N ALA A 12 -8.49 -3.49 -3.47
CA ALA A 12 -9.48 -3.21 -2.44
C ALA A 12 -10.00 -4.50 -1.79
N MET A 13 -9.87 -4.60 -0.47
CA MET A 13 -10.35 -5.71 0.33
C MET A 13 -11.02 -5.23 1.61
N VAL A 14 -11.94 -6.05 2.13
CA VAL A 14 -12.62 -5.83 3.41
C VAL A 14 -11.82 -6.55 4.50
N ASP A 15 -11.45 -5.81 5.55
CA ASP A 15 -10.81 -6.31 6.76
C ASP A 15 -11.84 -6.96 7.69
N THR A 16 -11.37 -7.64 8.72
CA THR A 16 -12.17 -8.37 9.72
C THR A 16 -13.06 -7.45 10.57
N ASP A 17 -12.71 -6.18 10.70
CA ASP A 17 -13.51 -5.16 11.38
C ASP A 17 -14.50 -4.42 10.45
N GLY A 18 -14.56 -4.81 9.17
CA GLY A 18 -15.40 -4.17 8.16
C GLY A 18 -14.78 -2.93 7.50
N SER A 19 -13.60 -2.48 7.95
CA SER A 19 -12.84 -1.45 7.24
C SER A 19 -12.36 -1.96 5.88
N ILE A 20 -12.02 -1.05 4.98
CA ILE A 20 -11.51 -1.37 3.65
C ILE A 20 -10.04 -0.99 3.59
N VAL A 21 -9.17 -1.91 3.19
CA VAL A 21 -7.78 -1.63 2.83
C VAL A 21 -7.66 -1.65 1.31
N LEU A 22 -6.89 -0.72 0.74
CA LEU A 22 -6.59 -0.69 -0.69
C LEU A 22 -5.23 -0.05 -0.97
N TYR A 23 -4.71 -0.31 -2.15
CA TYR A 23 -3.53 0.35 -2.67
C TYR A 23 -3.92 1.48 -3.63
N ASP A 24 -3.46 2.70 -3.38
CA ASP A 24 -3.66 3.89 -4.20
C ASP A 24 -2.33 4.24 -4.89
N ASN A 25 -2.20 3.86 -6.16
CA ASN A 25 -0.98 4.09 -6.93
C ASN A 25 -0.67 5.59 -7.07
N GLY A 26 -1.67 6.47 -7.09
CA GLY A 26 -1.49 7.92 -7.11
C GLY A 26 -1.29 8.51 -8.51
N ASN A 27 -1.57 7.75 -9.57
CA ASN A 27 -1.35 8.22 -10.94
C ASN A 27 -2.23 9.43 -11.25
N PHE A 28 -1.63 10.50 -11.78
CA PHE A 28 -2.33 11.75 -12.09
C PHE A 28 -3.02 12.40 -10.87
N ARG A 29 -2.54 12.11 -9.65
CA ARG A 29 -2.98 12.82 -8.44
C ARG A 29 -2.81 14.34 -8.64
N PRO A 30 -3.87 15.15 -8.44
CA PRO A 30 -3.80 16.60 -8.60
C PRO A 30 -2.63 17.23 -7.83
N GLY A 31 -1.95 18.20 -8.46
CA GLY A 31 -0.79 18.88 -7.87
C GLY A 31 0.55 18.15 -8.03
N THR A 32 0.55 16.88 -8.47
CA THR A 32 1.78 16.15 -8.81
C THR A 32 2.25 16.45 -10.23
N VAL A 33 3.53 16.21 -10.51
CA VAL A 33 4.14 16.39 -11.84
C VAL A 33 3.43 15.59 -12.94
N LEU A 34 2.81 14.46 -12.62
CA LEU A 34 2.05 13.67 -13.59
C LEU A 34 0.72 14.34 -14.00
N ALA A 35 0.18 15.20 -13.13
CA ALA A 35 -1.04 15.98 -13.36
C ALA A 35 -0.75 17.46 -13.70
N GLY A 36 0.49 17.80 -14.06
CA GLY A 36 0.88 19.17 -14.42
C GLY A 36 1.13 20.12 -13.23
N GLY A 37 1.32 19.58 -12.02
CA GLY A 37 1.82 20.32 -10.87
C GLY A 37 3.32 20.13 -10.65
N ASP A 38 3.79 20.44 -9.44
CA ASP A 38 5.22 20.42 -9.09
C ASP A 38 5.59 19.37 -8.03
N ALA A 39 4.59 18.76 -7.36
CA ALA A 39 4.86 17.76 -6.32
C ALA A 39 5.30 16.42 -6.92
N ALA A 40 6.19 15.70 -6.22
CA ALA A 40 6.53 14.33 -6.61
C ALA A 40 5.28 13.43 -6.58
N PRO A 41 5.14 12.47 -7.52
CA PRO A 41 4.07 11.49 -7.44
C PRO A 41 4.38 10.52 -6.30
N TYR A 42 3.34 9.96 -5.69
CA TYR A 42 3.49 8.99 -4.61
C TYR A 42 2.35 7.99 -4.59
N SER A 43 2.68 6.79 -4.16
CA SER A 43 1.73 5.72 -3.91
C SER A 43 1.52 5.53 -2.42
N ARG A 44 0.37 4.97 -2.04
CA ARG A 44 0.06 4.70 -0.64
C ARG A 44 -0.84 3.48 -0.46
N ALA A 45 -0.65 2.75 0.63
CA ALA A 45 -1.69 1.88 1.16
C ALA A 45 -2.61 2.73 2.04
N VAL A 46 -3.93 2.47 2.00
CA VAL A 46 -4.92 3.26 2.74
C VAL A 46 -5.90 2.32 3.42
N ARG A 47 -6.28 2.62 4.66
CA ARG A 47 -7.42 2.01 5.36
C ARG A 47 -8.53 3.04 5.53
N ILE A 48 -9.76 2.61 5.25
CA ILE A 48 -10.97 3.42 5.28
C ILE A 48 -12.00 2.73 6.16
N GLU A 49 -12.54 3.44 7.15
CA GLU A 49 -13.74 3.02 7.85
C GLU A 49 -14.97 3.44 7.06
N VAL A 50 -15.99 2.59 7.02
CA VAL A 50 -17.29 2.87 6.40
C VAL A 50 -18.35 2.80 7.49
N ASP A 51 -19.18 3.83 7.56
CA ASP A 51 -20.39 3.84 8.37
C ASP A 51 -21.59 3.77 7.42
N ASP A 52 -22.21 2.60 7.39
CA ASP A 52 -23.41 2.28 6.63
C ASP A 52 -24.59 1.88 7.55
N GLU A 53 -24.57 2.27 8.83
CA GLU A 53 -25.59 1.86 9.82
C GLU A 53 -27.00 2.37 9.50
N SER A 54 -27.11 3.48 8.77
CA SER A 54 -28.40 4.07 8.38
C SER A 54 -29.03 3.31 7.21
N ASP A 55 -30.34 3.07 7.26
CA ASP A 55 -31.12 2.56 6.12
C ASP A 55 -31.17 3.56 4.94
N ASN A 56 -30.76 4.81 5.14
CA ASN A 56 -30.68 5.84 4.10
C ASN A 56 -29.23 5.98 3.58
N PRO A 57 -28.92 5.54 2.33
CA PRO A 57 -27.56 5.62 1.79
C PRO A 57 -26.99 7.03 1.64
N ALA A 58 -27.85 8.06 1.69
CA ALA A 58 -27.39 9.46 1.68
C ALA A 58 -26.73 9.88 3.01
N GLU A 59 -26.92 9.10 4.08
CA GLU A 59 -26.30 9.30 5.39
C GLU A 59 -25.03 8.47 5.57
N TRP A 60 -24.73 7.56 4.63
CA TRP A 60 -23.52 6.75 4.70
C TRP A 60 -22.28 7.62 4.61
N SER A 61 -21.28 7.27 5.42
CA SER A 61 -20.02 7.99 5.47
C SER A 61 -18.84 7.02 5.33
N ALA A 62 -17.70 7.58 4.96
CA ALA A 62 -16.46 6.84 4.89
C ALA A 62 -15.33 7.78 5.29
N ARG A 63 -14.35 7.30 6.04
CA ARG A 63 -13.25 8.12 6.54
C ARG A 63 -11.94 7.37 6.41
N GLN A 64 -10.93 8.02 5.84
CA GLN A 64 -9.57 7.50 5.90
C GLN A 64 -9.10 7.51 7.36
N VAL A 65 -8.64 6.36 7.85
CA VAL A 65 -8.18 6.20 9.23
C VAL A 65 -6.70 5.90 9.35
N TRP A 66 -6.11 5.46 8.24
CA TRP A 66 -4.69 5.19 8.15
C TRP A 66 -4.22 5.27 6.71
N ASP A 67 -3.00 5.72 6.50
CA ASP A 67 -2.27 5.43 5.28
C ASP A 67 -0.77 5.22 5.52
N HIS A 68 -0.14 4.58 4.55
CA HIS A 68 1.30 4.38 4.50
C HIS A 68 1.86 4.86 3.18
N VAL A 69 2.90 5.68 3.25
CA VAL A 69 3.73 6.07 2.09
C VAL A 69 5.15 5.63 2.37
N LEU A 70 5.68 4.79 1.47
CA LEU A 70 7.09 4.43 1.49
C LEU A 70 7.92 5.64 1.09
N GLU A 71 8.97 5.94 1.85
CA GLU A 71 9.95 6.97 1.50
C GLU A 71 11.23 6.32 1.00
N ASP A 72 11.85 6.89 -0.03
CA ASP A 72 13.20 6.51 -0.42
C ASP A 72 14.17 7.00 0.68
N PRO A 73 14.89 6.09 1.36
CA PRO A 73 15.73 6.47 2.49
C PRO A 73 16.94 7.33 2.09
N LYS A 74 17.32 7.38 0.80
CA LYS A 74 18.44 8.19 0.30
C LYS A 74 18.02 9.61 -0.01
N THR A 75 16.81 9.80 -0.53
CA THR A 75 16.33 11.11 -0.99
C THR A 75 15.33 11.74 -0.03
N GLY A 76 14.71 10.96 0.85
CA GLY A 76 13.59 11.37 1.70
C GLY A 76 12.32 11.70 0.89
N THR A 77 12.27 11.31 -0.37
CA THR A 77 11.10 11.57 -1.23
C THR A 77 10.15 10.37 -1.19
N PRO A 78 8.83 10.61 -1.28
CA PRO A 78 7.87 9.53 -1.45
C PRO A 78 8.20 8.62 -2.64
N ALA A 79 8.08 7.32 -2.42
CA ALA A 79 8.22 6.31 -3.45
C ALA A 79 6.92 6.21 -4.28
N PHE A 80 7.07 5.79 -5.53
CA PHE A 80 5.98 5.73 -6.48
C PHE A 80 6.01 4.41 -7.27
N ALA A 81 4.91 3.68 -7.22
CA ALA A 81 4.63 2.49 -8.01
C ALA A 81 3.41 2.78 -8.90
N PRO A 82 3.59 3.09 -10.20
CA PRO A 82 2.50 3.55 -11.05
C PRO A 82 1.53 2.46 -11.52
N PHE A 83 1.85 1.19 -11.31
CA PHE A 83 1.03 0.08 -11.75
C PHE A 83 1.28 -1.14 -10.87
N VAL A 84 0.38 -2.12 -11.01
CA VAL A 84 0.29 -3.30 -10.13
C VAL A 84 0.30 -2.87 -8.66
N SER A 85 0.65 -3.74 -7.73
CA SER A 85 0.65 -3.48 -6.28
C SER A 85 -0.63 -3.92 -5.58
N ASP A 86 -0.50 -4.09 -4.27
CA ASP A 86 -1.58 -4.56 -3.40
C ASP A 86 -1.39 -4.04 -1.97
N ALA A 87 -2.47 -4.04 -1.20
CA ALA A 87 -2.43 -3.81 0.23
C ALA A 87 -3.44 -4.74 0.91
N ASP A 88 -2.93 -5.73 1.62
CA ASP A 88 -3.76 -6.74 2.27
C ASP A 88 -3.81 -6.55 3.78
N ALA A 89 -5.02 -6.47 4.34
CA ALA A 89 -5.20 -6.59 5.78
C ALA A 89 -4.94 -8.02 6.27
N LEU A 90 -4.21 -8.14 7.37
CA LEU A 90 -3.82 -9.42 7.96
C LEU A 90 -4.59 -9.68 9.27
N PRO A 91 -4.85 -10.96 9.64
CA PRO A 91 -5.61 -11.29 10.85
C PRO A 91 -5.03 -10.78 12.18
N ASN A 92 -3.73 -10.45 12.21
CA ASN A 92 -3.05 -9.87 13.37
C ASN A 92 -3.19 -8.34 13.46
N GLY A 93 -3.94 -7.71 12.55
CA GLY A 93 -4.13 -6.25 12.47
C GLY A 93 -3.10 -5.53 11.60
N ASN A 94 -2.07 -6.24 11.14
CA ASN A 94 -1.05 -5.70 10.25
C ASN A 94 -1.57 -5.50 8.83
N VAL A 95 -0.79 -4.82 8.00
CA VAL A 95 -1.06 -4.64 6.57
C VAL A 95 0.16 -5.10 5.78
N LEU A 96 -0.04 -6.03 4.84
CA LEU A 96 0.96 -6.41 3.85
C LEU A 96 0.84 -5.47 2.65
N VAL A 97 1.84 -4.62 2.42
CA VAL A 97 1.90 -3.68 1.31
C VAL A 97 2.88 -4.21 0.28
N THR A 98 2.40 -4.43 -0.94
CA THR A 98 3.22 -4.85 -2.09
C THR A 98 3.41 -3.68 -3.02
N HIS A 99 4.58 -3.04 -3.02
CA HIS A 99 4.94 -2.10 -4.08
C HIS A 99 5.53 -2.87 -5.27
N GLY A 100 4.67 -3.27 -6.21
CA GLY A 100 4.97 -4.28 -7.22
C GLY A 100 5.79 -3.82 -8.44
N GLY A 101 5.98 -2.51 -8.58
CA GLY A 101 6.69 -1.89 -9.70
C GLY A 101 7.22 -0.50 -9.33
N LEU A 102 7.98 -0.40 -8.23
CA LEU A 102 8.63 0.84 -7.81
C LEU A 102 9.58 1.37 -8.87
N GLY A 103 9.64 2.70 -8.99
CA GLY A 103 10.42 3.38 -10.02
C GLY A 103 9.70 3.47 -11.37
N GLY A 104 8.76 2.55 -11.61
CA GLY A 104 7.91 2.53 -12.79
C GLY A 104 8.70 2.56 -14.09
N PHE A 105 8.29 3.42 -15.03
CA PHE A 105 8.92 3.55 -16.35
C PHE A 105 10.04 4.61 -16.40
N ALA A 106 10.33 5.28 -15.28
CA ALA A 106 11.22 6.45 -15.24
C ALA A 106 12.59 6.16 -14.58
N SER A 107 12.68 5.07 -13.82
CA SER A 107 13.92 4.57 -13.21
C SER A 107 13.96 3.05 -13.28
N PHE A 108 14.99 2.41 -12.70
CA PHE A 108 15.05 0.95 -12.68
C PHE A 108 13.88 0.39 -11.86
N GLN A 109 13.15 -0.54 -12.47
CA GLN A 109 11.97 -1.11 -11.88
C GLN A 109 12.33 -2.22 -10.89
N HIS A 110 11.78 -2.13 -9.68
CA HIS A 110 12.01 -3.09 -8.61
C HIS A 110 10.78 -3.24 -7.72
N VAL A 111 10.86 -4.14 -6.74
CA VAL A 111 9.77 -4.51 -5.86
C VAL A 111 10.18 -4.26 -4.42
N HIS A 112 9.24 -3.77 -3.61
CA HIS A 112 9.36 -3.73 -2.16
C HIS A 112 8.06 -4.23 -1.53
N ILE A 113 8.13 -5.34 -0.80
CA ILE A 113 7.00 -5.92 -0.07
C ILE A 113 7.28 -5.73 1.41
N LEU A 114 6.34 -5.15 2.13
CA LEU A 114 6.48 -4.80 3.53
C LEU A 114 5.26 -5.28 4.31
N GLU A 115 5.46 -5.80 5.51
CA GLU A 115 4.39 -5.92 6.49
C GLU A 115 4.55 -4.78 7.51
N TYR A 116 3.50 -4.00 7.66
CA TYR A 116 3.43 -2.91 8.63
C TYR A 116 2.51 -3.29 9.79
N ALA A 117 2.92 -2.97 11.01
CA ALA A 117 2.04 -2.86 12.16
C ALA A 117 1.58 -1.39 12.27
N PRO A 118 0.33 -1.04 11.88
CA PRO A 118 -0.14 0.33 11.91
C PRO A 118 -0.06 0.95 13.32
N GLU A 119 0.47 2.17 13.41
CA GLU A 119 0.46 2.98 14.63
C GLU A 119 -0.17 4.34 14.37
N GLY A 120 -1.24 4.69 15.09
CA GLY A 120 -1.96 5.94 14.87
C GLY A 120 -2.54 6.05 13.45
N GLU A 121 -2.52 7.25 12.88
CA GLU A 121 -3.17 7.55 11.59
C GLU A 121 -2.23 7.48 10.39
N ARG A 122 -0.92 7.26 10.60
CA ARG A 122 0.08 7.34 9.53
C ARG A 122 1.25 6.39 9.78
N ASN A 123 1.59 5.60 8.77
CA ASN A 123 2.68 4.63 8.82
C ASN A 123 2.52 3.66 10.00
N GLY A 124 3.62 3.04 10.40
CA GLY A 124 3.69 2.06 11.45
C GLY A 124 5.07 1.44 11.45
N ASP A 125 5.27 0.46 12.33
CA ASP A 125 6.53 -0.28 12.36
C ASP A 125 6.58 -1.30 11.23
N VAL A 126 7.71 -1.36 10.53
CA VAL A 126 8.01 -2.45 9.60
C VAL A 126 8.31 -3.69 10.44
N VAL A 127 7.47 -4.72 10.33
CA VAL A 127 7.70 -6.00 11.03
C VAL A 127 8.42 -7.01 10.15
N TRP A 128 8.31 -6.86 8.83
CA TRP A 128 8.98 -7.69 7.84
C TRP A 128 9.12 -6.93 6.52
N GLU A 129 10.20 -7.17 5.79
CA GLU A 129 10.43 -6.58 4.47
C GLU A 129 11.13 -7.55 3.51
N LEU A 130 10.86 -7.40 2.22
CA LEU A 130 11.56 -8.04 1.12
C LEU A 130 11.68 -7.07 -0.06
N GLN A 131 12.91 -6.87 -0.52
CA GLN A 131 13.21 -6.11 -1.73
C GLN A 131 13.75 -7.03 -2.82
N LEU A 132 13.27 -6.87 -4.04
CA LEU A 132 13.65 -7.68 -5.20
C LEU A 132 13.91 -6.80 -6.42
N GLY A 133 14.87 -7.21 -7.25
CA GLY A 133 15.24 -6.54 -8.49
C GLY A 133 16.48 -5.66 -8.33
N GLU A 134 17.32 -5.67 -9.36
CA GLU A 134 18.54 -4.87 -9.43
C GLU A 134 18.71 -4.27 -10.85
N PRO A 135 19.52 -3.22 -11.03
CA PRO A 135 19.76 -2.66 -12.36
C PRO A 135 20.26 -3.72 -13.35
N GLY A 136 19.48 -3.99 -14.40
CA GLY A 136 19.78 -5.03 -15.40
C GLY A 136 19.05 -6.36 -15.19
N ASP A 137 18.42 -6.55 -14.03
CA ASP A 137 17.52 -7.66 -13.73
C ASP A 137 16.27 -7.13 -12.99
N GLU A 138 15.46 -6.39 -13.75
CA GLU A 138 14.26 -5.73 -13.24
C GLU A 138 13.14 -6.73 -13.02
N ILE A 139 12.47 -6.61 -11.87
CA ILE A 139 11.39 -7.51 -11.46
C ILE A 139 10.10 -6.69 -11.31
N THR A 140 8.99 -7.29 -11.73
CA THR A 140 7.63 -6.86 -11.36
C THR A 140 6.98 -7.96 -10.56
N VAL A 141 6.33 -7.60 -9.45
CA VAL A 141 5.42 -8.50 -8.75
C VAL A 141 4.02 -7.93 -8.89
N TYR A 142 3.09 -8.73 -9.40
CA TYR A 142 1.72 -8.25 -9.58
C TYR A 142 1.05 -8.01 -8.22
N ARG A 143 1.11 -9.02 -7.34
CA ARG A 143 0.58 -9.07 -5.97
C ARG A 143 1.40 -10.06 -5.13
N ALA A 144 1.33 -9.93 -3.81
CA ALA A 144 1.82 -10.91 -2.87
C ALA A 144 0.75 -11.16 -1.82
N GLU A 145 0.64 -12.40 -1.35
CA GLU A 145 -0.29 -12.79 -0.30
C GLU A 145 0.48 -13.43 0.85
N ARG A 146 0.08 -13.14 2.08
CA ARG A 146 0.61 -13.83 3.27
C ARG A 146 -0.26 -15.04 3.60
N TRP A 147 0.35 -16.22 3.57
CA TRP A 147 -0.30 -17.46 3.99
C TRP A 147 0.37 -17.99 5.25
N GLU A 148 -0.31 -17.89 6.40
CA GLU A 148 0.21 -18.41 7.68
C GLU A 148 0.58 -19.91 7.58
N SER A 149 -0.18 -20.66 6.77
CA SER A 149 -0.01 -22.10 6.63
C SER A 149 1.09 -22.54 5.65
N LEU A 150 1.79 -21.61 4.99
CA LEU A 150 2.84 -21.95 4.02
C LEU A 150 4.25 -21.92 4.63
N TYR A 151 4.41 -21.30 5.81
CA TYR A 151 5.68 -21.19 6.53
C TYR A 151 5.84 -22.25 7.62
N PHE A 152 5.71 -23.53 7.27
CA PHE A 152 6.02 -24.64 8.18
C PHE A 152 7.31 -25.35 7.78
N GLY A 153 8.19 -25.57 8.75
CA GLY A 153 9.29 -26.52 8.65
C GLY A 153 10.55 -26.07 9.39
N PRO A 154 11.43 -27.02 9.80
CA PRO A 154 12.61 -26.74 10.62
C PRO A 154 13.59 -25.71 10.04
N LEU A 155 13.48 -25.37 8.76
CA LEU A 155 14.30 -24.37 8.08
C LEU A 155 13.85 -22.91 8.32
N TRP A 156 12.66 -22.70 8.88
CA TRP A 156 12.07 -21.38 9.12
C TRP A 156 11.81 -21.08 10.61
N GLU A 157 12.12 -22.04 11.50
CA GLU A 157 11.93 -21.95 12.95
C GLU A 157 13.17 -21.41 13.69
N SER A 158 14.12 -20.74 13.03
CA SER A 158 15.32 -20.24 13.71
C SER A 158 15.59 -18.76 13.40
N PRO A 159 15.75 -17.91 14.44
CA PRO A 159 16.09 -16.49 14.32
C PRO A 159 17.52 -16.26 13.83
#